data_AF-A0AAV3YT22-F1
#
_entry.id   AF-A0AAV3YT22-F1
#
_cell.length_a   1.000
_cell.length_b   1.000
_cell.length_c   1.000
_cell.angle_alpha   90.00
_cell.angle_beta   90.00
_cell.angle_gamma   90.00
#
_symmetry.space_group_name_H-M   'P 1'
#
loop_
_entity.id
_entity.type
_entity.pdbx_description
1 polymer ?
#
loop_
_entity_poly.entity_id
_entity_poly.type
_entity_poly.pdbx_seq_one_letter_code
_entity_poly.pdbx_strand_id
1 'polypeptide(L)'
;MAAYRPLPALERLHAAQGRPLIQRCHIMSDILNTTSTKELKTALPYILHEIFDFEKDQTQGWQLDRIFRSYSTDLFDHIRQFLSPEGPLMKVINSLQADPYAVYEFPLKYIPAPARQMIEEGAVPTFYANKLQGQSFSSAVLMLNILFNSLYK
;
A
#
# COMPACT_ATOMS: atom_id res chain seq x y z
N MET A 1 15.76 -26.90 1.30
CA MET A 1 15.21 -25.76 2.07
C MET A 1 15.88 -24.50 1.56
N ALA A 2 15.26 -23.79 0.60
CA ALA A 2 15.81 -22.52 0.12
C ALA A 2 15.61 -21.48 1.24
N ALA A 3 16.70 -20.95 1.78
CA ALA A 3 16.66 -19.85 2.72
C ALA A 3 15.88 -18.69 2.07
N TYR A 4 14.83 -18.22 2.73
CA TYR A 4 14.05 -17.08 2.28
C TYR A 4 14.97 -15.85 2.33
N ARG A 5 15.58 -15.51 1.19
CA ARG A 5 16.43 -14.32 1.10
C ARG A 5 15.48 -13.13 1.11
N PRO A 6 15.50 -12.27 2.14
CA PRO A 6 14.63 -11.11 2.16
C PRO A 6 14.96 -10.23 0.95
N LEU A 7 13.93 -9.63 0.36
CA LEU A 7 14.09 -8.77 -0.81
C LEU A 7 14.96 -7.56 -0.43
N PRO A 8 15.93 -7.15 -1.27
CA PRO A 8 16.78 -5.99 -1.01
C PRO A 8 16.04 -4.72 -0.56
N ALA A 9 14.85 -4.46 -1.12
CA ALA A 9 13.99 -3.35 -0.75
C ALA A 9 13.45 -3.47 0.68
N LEU A 10 13.09 -4.68 1.12
CA LEU A 10 12.60 -4.94 2.48
C LEU A 10 13.73 -4.84 3.52
N GLU A 11 14.93 -5.32 3.19
CA GLU A 11 16.10 -5.13 4.05
C GLU A 11 16.41 -3.64 4.26
N ARG A 12 16.36 -2.85 3.17
CA ARG A 12 16.55 -1.40 3.23
C ARG A 12 15.45 -0.69 4.02
N LEU A 13 14.21 -1.16 3.92
CA LEU A 13 13.07 -0.67 4.68
C LEU A 13 13.27 -0.93 6.18
N HIS A 14 13.58 -2.16 6.58
CA HIS A 14 13.89 -2.50 7.96
C HIS A 14 15.09 -1.71 8.51
N ALA A 15 16.15 -1.52 7.72
CA ALA A 15 17.31 -0.72 8.11
C ALA A 15 17.02 0.79 8.25
N ALA A 16 15.88 1.26 7.74
CA ALA A 16 15.40 2.62 7.92
C ALA A 16 14.60 2.79 9.23
N GLN A 17 14.12 1.69 9.83
CA GLN A 17 13.37 1.74 11.09
C GLN A 17 14.23 2.33 12.22
N GLY A 18 13.64 3.22 13.00
CA GLY A 18 14.34 3.94 14.08
C GLY A 18 15.15 5.18 13.64
N ARG A 19 15.24 5.47 12.33
CA ARG A 19 15.85 6.72 11.85
C ARG A 19 14.88 7.91 11.93
N PRO A 20 15.38 9.16 11.97
CA PRO A 20 14.54 10.35 11.84
C PRO A 20 13.65 10.30 10.59
N LEU A 21 12.42 10.81 10.69
CA LEU A 21 11.41 10.68 9.65
C LEU A 21 11.86 11.23 8.29
N ILE A 22 12.61 12.33 8.27
CA ILE A 22 13.15 12.89 7.02
C ILE A 22 14.12 11.94 6.32
N GLN A 23 14.96 11.23 7.08
CA GLN A 23 15.87 10.23 6.52
C GLN A 23 15.10 9.01 6.01
N ARG A 24 14.05 8.59 6.74
CA ARG A 24 13.13 7.53 6.28
C ARG A 24 12.48 7.93 4.95
N CYS A 25 12.03 9.18 4.79
CA CYS A 25 11.46 9.68 3.54
C CYS A 25 12.46 9.60 2.37
N HIS A 26 13.72 9.99 2.58
CA HIS A 26 14.75 9.89 1.54
C HIS A 26 15.05 8.43 1.17
N ILE A 27 15.29 7.57 2.16
CA ILE A 27 15.54 6.14 1.92
C ILE A 27 14.36 5.50 1.18
N MET A 28 13.13 5.84 1.58
CA MET A 28 11.91 5.34 0.92
C MET A 28 11.84 5.81 -0.54
N SER A 29 12.11 7.10 -0.79
CA SER A 29 12.15 7.64 -2.16
C SER A 29 13.20 6.94 -3.02
N ASP A 30 14.36 6.65 -2.46
CA ASP A 30 15.42 5.90 -3.16
C ASP A 30 15.01 4.46 -3.44
N ILE A 31 14.37 3.77 -2.49
CA ILE A 31 13.83 2.42 -2.71
C ILE A 31 12.84 2.45 -3.88
N LEU A 32 11.88 3.38 -3.86
CA LEU A 32 10.87 3.50 -4.91
C LEU A 32 11.47 3.77 -6.30
N ASN A 33 12.57 4.51 -6.39
CA ASN A 33 13.21 4.86 -7.67
C ASN A 33 14.23 3.83 -8.18
N THR A 34 14.85 3.05 -7.28
CA THR A 34 15.95 2.12 -7.62
C THR A 34 15.53 0.66 -7.69
N THR A 35 14.41 0.31 -7.07
CA THR A 35 13.90 -1.06 -7.02
C THR A 35 13.14 -1.41 -8.29
N SER A 36 13.33 -2.65 -8.78
CA SER A 36 12.61 -3.15 -9.95
C SER A 36 11.10 -3.27 -9.69
N THR A 37 10.27 -3.10 -10.72
CA THR A 37 8.80 -3.24 -10.61
C THR A 37 8.37 -4.55 -9.96
N LYS A 38 9.08 -5.65 -10.23
CA LYS A 38 8.74 -6.98 -9.73
C LYS A 38 8.92 -7.10 -8.21
N GLU A 39 9.98 -6.49 -7.69
CA GLU A 39 10.25 -6.45 -6.26
C GLU A 39 9.38 -5.41 -5.56
N LEU A 40 9.13 -4.29 -6.23
CA LEU A 40 8.28 -3.21 -5.76
C LEU A 40 6.83 -3.67 -5.58
N LYS A 41 6.34 -4.58 -6.44
CA LYS A 41 5.05 -5.26 -6.24
C LYS A 41 4.95 -5.89 -4.86
N THR A 42 5.97 -6.67 -4.48
CA THR A 42 5.99 -7.38 -3.19
C THR A 42 6.27 -6.44 -2.02
N ALA A 43 7.06 -5.39 -2.22
CA ALA A 43 7.42 -4.43 -1.17
C ALA A 43 6.31 -3.40 -0.89
N LEU A 44 5.45 -3.10 -1.87
CA LEU A 44 4.44 -2.04 -1.76
C LEU A 44 3.54 -2.15 -0.50
N PRO A 45 2.98 -3.32 -0.14
CA PRO A 45 2.15 -3.43 1.07
C PRO A 45 2.92 -3.05 2.35
N TYR A 46 4.19 -3.43 2.45
CA TYR A 46 5.05 -3.10 3.58
C TYR A 46 5.40 -1.60 3.61
N ILE A 47 5.67 -1.00 2.44
CA ILE A 47 5.90 0.43 2.29
C ILE A 47 4.67 1.22 2.75
N LEU A 48 3.48 0.84 2.29
CA LEU A 48 2.23 1.49 2.68
C LEU A 48 1.93 1.32 4.16
N HIS A 49 2.17 0.11 4.71
CA HIS A 49 2.04 -0.14 6.14
C HIS A 49 2.96 0.77 6.95
N GLU A 50 4.22 0.95 6.54
CA GLU A 50 5.16 1.79 7.27
C GLU A 50 4.83 3.30 7.20
N ILE A 51 4.23 3.75 6.09
CA ILE A 51 3.80 5.15 5.94
C ILE A 51 2.51 5.43 6.71
N PHE A 52 1.47 4.61 6.47
CA PHE A 52 0.11 4.91 6.90
C PHE A 52 -0.29 4.22 8.21
N ASP A 53 0.34 3.10 8.56
CA ASP A 53 0.06 2.30 9.75
C ASP A 53 -1.42 1.96 9.88
N PHE A 54 -1.84 0.93 9.14
CA PHE A 54 -3.24 0.51 9.07
C PHE A 54 -3.71 -0.26 10.32
N GLU A 55 -2.81 -0.55 11.27
CA GLU A 55 -3.13 -1.30 12.48
C GLU A 55 -3.37 -0.37 13.67
N LYS A 56 -4.27 -0.80 14.56
CA LYS A 56 -4.80 0.03 15.65
C LYS A 56 -3.78 0.37 16.74
N ASP A 57 -2.63 -0.29 16.76
CA ASP A 57 -1.56 -0.07 17.74
C ASP A 57 -0.60 1.02 17.25
N GLN A 58 -1.00 2.28 17.50
CA GLN A 58 -0.54 3.57 16.96
C GLN A 58 0.96 3.94 17.13
N THR A 59 1.92 3.03 17.04
CA THR A 59 3.31 3.31 17.43
C THR A 59 4.38 3.06 16.36
N GLN A 60 4.04 2.60 15.14
CA GLN A 60 5.08 2.21 14.16
C GLN A 60 5.05 2.96 12.81
N GLY A 61 3.96 3.67 12.49
CA GLY A 61 3.82 4.51 11.30
C GLY A 61 4.61 5.81 11.27
N TRP A 62 4.46 6.56 10.18
CA TRP A 62 4.96 7.94 10.08
C TRP A 62 4.12 8.95 10.86
N GLN A 63 2.97 8.52 11.43
CA GLN A 63 2.06 9.37 12.21
C GLN A 63 1.74 10.68 11.48
N LEU A 64 1.32 10.56 10.22
CA LEU A 64 1.07 11.71 9.32
C LEU A 64 0.08 12.71 9.91
N ASP A 65 -0.82 12.27 10.78
CA ASP A 65 -1.78 13.07 11.55
C ASP A 65 -1.12 14.05 12.54
N ARG A 66 0.12 13.78 12.95
CA ARG A 66 0.89 14.58 13.91
C ARG A 66 1.89 15.51 13.24
N ILE A 67 1.95 15.53 11.91
CA ILE A 67 2.91 16.34 11.15
C ILE A 67 2.23 17.64 10.73
N PHE A 68 2.59 18.73 11.40
CA PHE A 68 2.10 20.06 11.05
C PHE A 68 3.22 20.95 10.53
N ARG A 69 2.91 21.73 9.49
CA ARG A 69 3.81 22.72 8.89
C ARG A 69 4.36 23.72 9.92
N SER A 70 3.59 24.03 10.96
CA SER A 70 3.99 24.93 12.04
C SER A 70 5.15 24.41 12.90
N TYR A 71 5.32 23.09 13.01
CA TYR A 71 6.42 22.49 13.79
C TYR A 71 7.65 22.20 12.94
N SER A 72 7.46 21.78 11.68
CA SER A 72 8.55 21.54 10.76
C SER A 72 8.09 21.75 9.32
N THR A 73 8.45 22.91 8.75
CA THR A 73 8.09 23.24 7.36
C THR A 73 8.77 22.29 6.38
N ASP A 74 10.06 22.02 6.56
CA ASP A 74 10.84 21.19 5.64
C ASP A 74 10.34 19.75 5.57
N LEU A 75 10.03 19.14 6.72
CA LEU A 75 9.50 17.78 6.81
C LEU A 75 8.11 17.68 6.18
N PHE A 76 7.24 18.65 6.48
CA PHE A 76 5.90 18.71 5.94
C PHE A 76 5.93 18.84 4.40
N ASP A 77 6.76 19.72 3.87
CA ASP A 77 6.88 19.94 2.43
C ASP A 77 7.48 18.70 1.72
N HIS A 78 8.45 18.02 2.34
CA HIS A 78 8.99 16.74 1.82
C HIS A 78 7.95 15.64 1.75
N ILE A 79 7.20 15.41 2.84
CA ILE A 79 6.16 14.36 2.89
C ILE A 79 5.03 14.70 1.92
N ARG A 80 4.64 15.97 1.84
CA ARG A 80 3.64 16.44 0.88
C ARG A 80 4.09 16.19 -0.56
N GLN A 81 5.35 16.48 -0.90
CA GLN A 81 5.88 16.20 -2.23
C GLN A 81 5.96 14.69 -2.50
N PHE A 82 6.36 13.91 -1.51
CA PHE A 82 6.44 12.46 -1.60
C PHE A 82 5.09 11.80 -1.91
N LEU A 83 4.03 12.27 -1.25
CA LEU A 83 2.65 11.79 -1.42
C LEU A 83 1.88 12.52 -2.54
N SER A 84 2.51 13.49 -3.21
CA SER A 84 1.84 14.24 -4.29
C SER A 84 1.51 13.34 -5.48
N PRO A 85 0.55 13.74 -6.35
CA PRO A 85 0.20 12.97 -7.55
C PRO A 85 1.41 12.65 -8.47
N GLU A 86 2.39 13.55 -8.51
CA GLU A 86 3.66 13.37 -9.25
C GLU A 86 4.81 12.86 -8.37
N GLY A 87 4.52 12.57 -7.12
CA GLY A 87 5.46 12.09 -6.12
C GLY A 87 5.93 10.66 -6.39
N PRO A 88 7.04 10.25 -5.75
CA PRO A 88 7.61 8.91 -5.93
C PRO A 88 6.59 7.81 -5.60
N LEU A 89 5.79 7.98 -4.55
CA LEU A 89 4.81 6.98 -4.15
C LEU A 89 3.71 6.81 -5.21
N MET A 90 3.11 7.91 -5.66
CA MET A 90 2.02 7.87 -6.63
C MET A 90 2.48 7.37 -8.00
N LYS A 91 3.69 7.73 -8.45
CA LYS A 91 4.28 7.18 -9.68
C LYS A 91 4.40 5.66 -9.65
N VAL A 92 4.83 5.13 -8.51
CA VAL A 92 4.94 3.68 -8.29
C VAL A 92 3.56 3.02 -8.26
N ILE A 93 2.60 3.59 -7.53
CA ILE A 93 1.24 3.05 -7.51
C ILE A 93 0.65 3.02 -8.92
N ASN A 94 0.80 4.10 -9.69
CA ASN A 94 0.30 4.18 -11.06
C ASN A 94 0.98 3.15 -11.99
N SER A 95 2.30 2.95 -11.86
CA SER A 95 3.03 1.98 -12.68
C SER A 95 2.66 0.54 -12.34
N LEU A 96 2.42 0.25 -11.06
CA LEU A 96 1.97 -1.06 -10.60
C LEU A 96 0.51 -1.33 -10.96
N GLN A 97 -0.34 -0.30 -10.95
CA GLN A 97 -1.74 -0.38 -11.41
C GLN A 97 -1.85 -0.66 -12.92
N ALA A 98 -0.93 -0.14 -13.72
CA ALA A 98 -0.88 -0.43 -15.15
C ALA A 98 -0.48 -1.90 -15.44
N ASP A 99 0.02 -2.63 -14.45
CA ASP A 99 0.47 -4.01 -14.62
C ASP A 99 -0.66 -5.02 -14.34
N PRO A 100 -1.17 -5.72 -15.36
CA PRO A 100 -2.30 -6.64 -15.22
C PRO A 100 -1.97 -7.88 -14.37
N TYR A 101 -0.70 -8.15 -14.09
CA TYR A 101 -0.25 -9.29 -13.28
C TYR A 101 0.03 -8.93 -11.81
N ALA A 102 -0.16 -7.67 -11.40
CA ALA A 102 0.08 -7.20 -10.03
C ALA A 102 -1.08 -7.53 -9.06
N VAL A 103 -1.15 -8.77 -8.56
CA VAL A 103 -2.20 -9.16 -7.61
C VAL A 103 -1.88 -8.69 -6.20
N TYR A 104 -2.75 -7.84 -5.63
CA TYR A 104 -2.67 -7.43 -4.22
C TYR A 104 -3.83 -7.99 -3.42
N GLU A 105 -3.51 -8.57 -2.28
CA GLU A 105 -4.48 -9.06 -1.30
C GLU A 105 -4.98 -7.90 -0.42
N PHE A 106 -6.31 -7.77 -0.31
CA PHE A 106 -6.97 -6.79 0.53
C PHE A 106 -7.82 -7.47 1.59
N PRO A 107 -7.51 -7.27 2.88
CA PRO A 107 -8.25 -7.88 3.97
C PRO A 107 -9.71 -7.40 4.05
N LEU A 108 -10.66 -8.33 4.21
CA LEU A 108 -12.07 -8.01 4.44
C LEU A 108 -12.31 -7.19 5.73
N LYS A 109 -11.37 -7.24 6.70
CA LYS A 109 -11.46 -6.46 7.95
C LYS A 109 -11.55 -4.94 7.72
N TYR A 110 -11.02 -4.46 6.59
CA TYR A 110 -11.07 -3.04 6.21
C TYR A 110 -12.33 -2.65 5.43
N ILE A 111 -13.23 -3.61 5.15
CA ILE A 111 -14.53 -3.34 4.54
C ILE A 111 -15.56 -3.01 5.63
N PRO A 112 -16.44 -2.00 5.40
CA PRO A 112 -17.55 -1.70 6.29
C PRO A 112 -18.37 -2.95 6.61
N ALA A 113 -18.76 -3.13 7.88
CA ALA A 113 -19.46 -4.31 8.35
C ALA A 113 -20.66 -4.74 7.47
N PRO A 114 -21.53 -3.83 6.97
CA PRO A 114 -22.65 -4.22 6.11
C PRO A 114 -22.20 -4.86 4.80
N ALA A 115 -21.17 -4.28 4.16
CA ALA A 115 -20.65 -4.80 2.91
C ALA A 115 -19.87 -6.11 3.11
N ARG A 116 -19.18 -6.26 4.24
CA ARG A 116 -18.50 -7.51 4.60
C ARG A 116 -19.49 -8.64 4.85
N GLN A 117 -20.55 -8.39 5.60
CA GLN A 117 -21.59 -9.39 5.86
C GLN A 117 -22.26 -9.85 4.56
N MET A 118 -22.58 -8.92 3.65
CA MET A 118 -23.07 -9.28 2.32
C MET A 118 -22.10 -10.20 1.58
N ILE A 119 -20.80 -9.87 1.56
CA ILE A 119 -19.76 -10.68 0.90
C ILE A 119 -19.66 -12.09 1.53
N GLU A 120 -19.70 -12.18 2.85
CA GLU A 120 -19.68 -13.45 3.61
C GLU A 120 -20.93 -14.30 3.34
N GLU A 121 -22.08 -13.68 3.12
CA GLU A 121 -23.34 -14.32 2.71
C GLU A 121 -23.39 -14.65 1.21
N GLY A 122 -22.32 -14.39 0.45
CA GLY A 122 -22.22 -14.65 -0.98
C GLY A 122 -22.91 -13.61 -1.87
N ALA A 123 -23.37 -12.50 -1.29
CA ALA A 123 -23.94 -11.36 -1.99
C ALA A 123 -22.88 -10.29 -2.27
N VAL A 124 -22.88 -9.75 -3.49
CA VAL A 124 -21.91 -8.71 -3.88
C VAL A 124 -22.55 -7.34 -3.67
N PRO A 125 -22.03 -6.48 -2.76
CA PRO A 125 -22.56 -5.14 -2.60
C PRO A 125 -22.39 -4.38 -3.92
N THR A 126 -23.44 -3.67 -4.35
CA THR A 126 -23.47 -2.93 -5.63
C THR A 126 -22.28 -1.97 -5.81
N PHE A 127 -21.81 -1.35 -4.72
CA PHE A 127 -20.62 -0.49 -4.75
C PHE A 127 -19.32 -1.23 -5.10
N TYR A 128 -19.22 -2.51 -4.72
CA TYR A 128 -18.08 -3.38 -5.02
C TYR A 128 -18.36 -4.32 -6.20
N ALA A 129 -19.54 -4.26 -6.82
CA ALA A 129 -19.95 -5.20 -7.87
C ALA A 129 -19.05 -5.17 -9.09
N ASN A 130 -18.59 -3.99 -9.53
CA ASN A 130 -17.63 -3.85 -10.63
C ASN A 130 -16.20 -4.21 -10.23
N LYS A 131 -15.96 -4.24 -8.92
CA LYS A 131 -14.65 -4.51 -8.36
C LYS A 131 -14.48 -6.03 -8.20
N LEU A 132 -15.46 -6.71 -7.65
CA LEU A 132 -15.35 -8.13 -7.25
C LEU A 132 -15.62 -9.15 -8.38
N GLN A 133 -15.76 -8.70 -9.63
CA GLN A 133 -16.11 -9.58 -10.76
C GLN A 133 -15.00 -10.61 -11.03
N GLY A 134 -15.26 -11.89 -10.72
CA GLY A 134 -14.34 -12.99 -11.01
C GLY A 134 -13.63 -13.62 -9.79
N GLN A 135 -14.03 -13.28 -8.56
CA GLN A 135 -13.52 -13.92 -7.35
C GLN A 135 -14.51 -14.93 -6.77
N SER A 136 -13.99 -16.06 -6.27
CA SER A 136 -14.75 -16.97 -5.42
C SER A 136 -14.86 -16.35 -4.03
N PHE A 137 -16.08 -16.03 -3.59
CA PHE A 137 -16.38 -15.41 -2.29
C PHE A 137 -16.13 -16.33 -1.07
N SER A 138 -15.47 -17.47 -1.29
CA SER A 138 -15.10 -18.43 -0.26
C SER A 138 -13.81 -18.09 0.50
N SER A 139 -13.14 -16.97 0.17
CA SER A 139 -11.86 -16.56 0.77
C SER A 139 -12.00 -15.29 1.61
N ALA A 140 -11.30 -15.24 2.74
CA ALA A 140 -11.28 -14.09 3.66
C ALA A 140 -10.50 -12.86 3.14
N VAL A 141 -10.04 -12.93 1.89
CA VAL A 141 -9.12 -11.97 1.27
C VAL A 141 -9.58 -11.68 -0.15
N LEU A 142 -9.61 -10.38 -0.51
CA LEU A 142 -9.99 -9.92 -1.85
C LEU A 142 -8.75 -9.63 -2.69
N MET A 143 -8.76 -10.00 -3.97
CA MET A 143 -7.71 -9.62 -4.90
C MET A 143 -8.02 -8.25 -5.56
N LEU A 144 -7.25 -7.21 -5.25
CA LEU A 144 -7.47 -5.83 -5.74
C LEU A 144 -7.27 -5.69 -7.27
N ASN A 145 -6.45 -6.52 -7.92
CA ASN A 145 -6.14 -6.34 -9.35
C ASN A 145 -7.25 -6.78 -10.30
N ILE A 146 -8.17 -7.60 -9.80
CA ILE A 146 -9.38 -7.99 -10.52
C ILE A 146 -10.39 -6.82 -10.51
N LEU A 147 -10.25 -5.86 -9.57
CA LEU A 147 -11.16 -4.73 -9.40
C LEU A 147 -11.02 -3.58 -10.41
N PHE A 148 -9.96 -3.57 -11.23
CA PHE A 148 -9.70 -2.47 -12.18
C PHE A 148 -9.77 -2.90 -13.64
N ASN A 149 -9.51 -4.17 -13.98
CA ASN A 149 -9.64 -4.67 -15.35
C ASN A 149 -11.10 -4.69 -15.87
N SER A 150 -12.09 -4.66 -14.97
CA SER A 150 -13.52 -4.55 -15.31
C SER A 150 -13.94 -3.11 -15.71
N LEU A 151 -13.12 -2.08 -15.44
CA LEU A 151 -13.43 -0.69 -15.81
C LEU A 151 -12.97 -0.28 -17.22
N TYR A 152 -12.24 -1.15 -17.93
CA TYR A 152 -11.74 -0.91 -19.30
C TYR A 152 -12.32 -1.89 -20.34
N LYS A 153 -13.48 -2.49 -20.03
CA LYS A 153 -14.26 -3.27 -21.00
C LYS A 153 -15.70 -2.77 -21.08
#